data_AF-A0A314KQV2-F1
#
_entry.id   AF-A0A314KQV2-F1
#
_cell.length_a   1.000
_cell.length_b   1.000
_cell.length_c   1.000
_cell.angle_alpha   90.00
_cell.angle_beta   90.00
_cell.angle_gamma   90.00
#
_symmetry.space_group_name_H-M   'P 1'
#
loop_
_entity.id
_entity.type
_entity.pdbx_description
1 polymer ?
#
loop_
_entity_poly.entity_id
_entity_poly.type
_entity_poly.pdbx_seq_one_letter_code
_entity_poly.pdbx_strand_id
1 'polypeptide(L)'
;MDMIMRMVLFGALALASLVQLTTAQTVHVVGDNVGWTIPISGAAAYTNWAAGKTFMVGDTLVFNFEKDRHDVVQVPKASFDGCNSQNAIGSAIMSGPANVTLDSAGDRYYICTFGRHCQNG
;
A
#
# COMPACT_ATOMS: atom_id res chain seq x y z
N MET A 1 24.22 41.18 26.67
CA MET A 1 22.92 40.92 26.01
C MET A 1 23.01 39.79 24.98
N ASP A 2 24.21 39.43 24.52
CA ASP A 2 24.41 38.40 23.47
C ASP A 2 24.21 36.96 23.91
N MET A 3 24.50 36.64 25.18
CA MET A 3 24.41 35.28 25.71
C MET A 3 22.96 34.87 25.98
N ILE A 4 22.18 35.79 26.57
CA ILE A 4 20.75 35.61 26.86
C ILE A 4 19.95 35.49 25.55
N MET A 5 20.25 36.31 24.53
CA MET A 5 19.57 36.24 23.23
C MET A 5 19.84 34.91 22.51
N ARG A 6 21.08 34.37 22.60
CA ARG A 6 21.43 33.07 22.04
C ARG A 6 20.70 31.92 22.74
N MET A 7 20.63 31.94 24.07
CA MET A 7 19.89 30.92 24.83
C MET A 7 18.40 30.91 24.50
N VAL A 8 17.78 32.08 24.32
CA VAL A 8 16.38 32.19 23.88
C VAL A 8 16.21 31.69 22.44
N LEU A 9 17.16 31.97 21.54
CA LEU A 9 17.12 31.50 20.15
C LEU A 9 17.27 29.98 20.05
N PHE A 10 18.20 29.39 20.79
CA PHE A 10 18.40 27.93 20.85
C PHE A 10 17.23 27.22 21.55
N GLY A 11 16.66 27.83 22.59
CA GLY A 11 15.46 27.32 23.28
C GLY A 11 14.20 27.37 22.41
N ALA A 12 14.02 28.43 21.62
CA ALA A 12 12.91 28.57 20.68
C ALA A 12 13.02 27.59 19.49
N LEU A 13 14.24 27.33 18.99
CA LEU A 13 14.49 26.33 17.95
C LEU A 13 14.26 24.89 18.45
N ALA A 14 14.56 24.59 19.71
CA ALA A 14 14.35 23.26 20.30
C ALA A 14 12.86 22.94 20.57
N LEU A 15 12.01 23.95 20.79
CA LEU A 15 10.56 23.80 20.98
C LEU A 15 9.78 23.62 19.67
N ALA A 16 10.36 24.01 18.53
CA ALA A 16 9.73 23.87 17.21
C ALA A 16 9.83 22.44 16.63
N SER A 17 10.64 21.55 17.23
CA SER A 17 11.01 20.25 16.65
C SER A 17 10.18 19.04 17.08
N LEU A 18 9.06 19.18 17.81
CA LEU A 18 8.25 18.03 18.27
C LEU A 18 6.76 18.13 17.94
N VAL A 19 6.40 18.61 16.75
CA VAL A 19 5.09 18.24 16.19
C VAL A 19 5.24 16.85 15.57
N GLN A 20 5.10 15.82 16.39
CA GLN A 20 4.85 14.48 15.88
C GLN A 20 3.43 14.48 15.30
N LEU A 21 3.29 14.68 13.99
CA LEU A 21 2.02 14.45 13.32
C LEU A 21 1.72 12.95 13.42
N THR A 22 0.89 12.55 14.39
CA THR A 22 0.31 11.22 14.42
C THR A 22 -0.75 11.16 13.33
N THR A 23 -0.41 10.61 12.17
CA THR A 23 -1.40 10.33 11.13
C THR A 23 -2.21 9.10 11.54
N ALA A 24 -3.54 9.20 11.50
CA ALA A 24 -4.40 8.05 11.73
C ALA A 24 -4.16 7.00 10.64
N GLN A 25 -4.06 5.73 11.04
CA GLN A 25 -3.98 4.62 10.10
C GLN A 25 -5.27 4.56 9.29
N THR A 26 -5.13 4.48 7.97
CA THR A 26 -6.25 4.46 7.03
C THR A 26 -6.45 3.05 6.48
N VAL A 27 -7.71 2.68 6.26
CA VAL A 27 -8.08 1.45 5.56
C VAL A 27 -8.42 1.80 4.12
N HIS A 28 -7.72 1.19 3.17
CA HIS A 28 -7.91 1.38 1.74
C HIS A 28 -8.53 0.11 1.14
N VAL A 29 -9.76 0.20 0.67
CA VAL A 29 -10.39 -0.91 -0.08
C VAL A 29 -9.85 -0.91 -1.50
N VAL A 30 -9.14 -1.97 -1.89
CA VAL A 30 -8.49 -2.08 -3.20
C VAL A 30 -9.55 -2.12 -4.29
N GLY A 31 -9.44 -1.19 -5.25
CA GLY A 31 -10.40 -1.02 -6.33
C GLY A 31 -11.71 -0.32 -5.93
N ASP A 32 -11.84 0.15 -4.69
CA ASP A 32 -13.07 0.73 -4.14
C ASP A 32 -14.30 -0.16 -4.46
N ASN A 33 -15.28 0.34 -5.23
CA ASN A 33 -16.48 -0.42 -5.61
C ASN A 33 -16.23 -1.53 -6.65
N VAL A 34 -15.09 -1.51 -7.34
CA VAL A 34 -14.70 -2.57 -8.31
C VAL A 34 -14.25 -3.83 -7.58
N GLY A 35 -13.64 -3.67 -6.39
CA GLY A 35 -13.06 -4.77 -5.62
C GLY A 35 -11.83 -5.41 -6.27
N TRP A 36 -11.42 -6.57 -5.75
CA TRP A 36 -10.31 -7.36 -6.29
C TRP A 36 -10.83 -8.44 -7.25
N THR A 37 -10.88 -8.08 -8.52
CA THR A 37 -11.40 -8.90 -9.63
C THR A 37 -10.56 -8.71 -10.90
N ILE A 38 -10.94 -9.35 -12.01
CA ILE A 38 -10.40 -9.01 -13.33
C ILE A 38 -11.14 -7.74 -13.81
N PRO A 39 -10.47 -6.58 -13.92
CA PRO A 39 -11.14 -5.34 -14.26
C PRO A 39 -11.53 -5.28 -15.74
N ILE A 40 -12.73 -4.79 -16.05
CA ILE A 40 -13.22 -4.62 -17.43
C ILE A 40 -12.35 -3.60 -18.19
N SER A 41 -11.84 -2.57 -17.51
CA SER A 41 -10.94 -1.56 -18.09
C SER A 41 -9.46 -1.95 -18.06
N GLY A 42 -9.14 -3.21 -17.75
CA GLY A 42 -7.77 -3.69 -17.60
C GLY A 42 -7.02 -3.01 -16.44
N ALA A 43 -5.68 -3.10 -16.48
CA ALA A 43 -4.78 -2.63 -15.40
C ALA A 43 -5.01 -1.18 -14.96
N ALA A 44 -5.56 -0.34 -15.86
CA ALA A 44 -5.89 1.06 -15.58
C ALA A 44 -6.82 1.22 -14.37
N ALA A 45 -7.67 0.23 -14.06
CA ALA A 45 -8.55 0.26 -12.90
C ALA A 45 -7.75 0.42 -11.59
N TYR A 46 -6.75 -0.43 -11.37
CA TYR A 46 -5.96 -0.41 -10.14
C TYR A 46 -4.88 0.67 -10.16
N THR A 47 -4.28 0.98 -11.32
CA THR A 47 -3.27 2.06 -11.37
C THR A 47 -3.89 3.43 -11.10
N ASN A 48 -5.08 3.70 -11.64
CA ASN A 48 -5.78 4.96 -11.37
C ASN A 48 -6.29 5.03 -9.94
N TRP A 49 -6.81 3.91 -9.41
CA TRP A 49 -7.20 3.81 -8.00
C TRP A 49 -6.01 4.13 -7.09
N ALA A 50 -4.85 3.49 -7.30
CA ALA A 50 -3.66 3.69 -6.49
C ALA A 50 -3.13 5.13 -6.59
N ALA A 51 -3.15 5.73 -7.78
CA ALA A 51 -2.73 7.12 -8.00
C ALA A 51 -3.62 8.15 -7.26
N GLY A 52 -4.85 7.78 -6.93
CA GLY A 52 -5.80 8.61 -6.19
C GLY A 52 -5.70 8.50 -4.66
N LYS A 53 -4.78 7.67 -4.12
CA LYS A 53 -4.62 7.47 -2.67
C LYS A 53 -3.25 7.94 -2.21
N THR A 54 -3.15 8.28 -0.93
CA THR A 54 -1.88 8.40 -0.21
C THR A 54 -1.78 7.23 0.75
N PHE A 55 -0.73 6.41 0.59
CA PHE A 55 -0.48 5.26 1.43
C PHE A 55 0.60 5.59 2.46
N MET A 56 0.32 5.33 3.73
CA MET A 56 1.24 5.57 4.83
C MET A 56 1.60 4.27 5.55
N VAL A 57 2.75 4.28 6.23
CA VAL A 57 3.13 3.17 7.10
C VAL A 57 2.09 3.01 8.21
N GLY A 58 1.59 1.80 8.39
CA GLY A 58 0.51 1.44 9.31
C GLY A 58 -0.87 1.36 8.66
N ASP A 59 -1.06 1.86 7.43
CA ASP A 59 -2.32 1.70 6.70
C ASP A 59 -2.59 0.23 6.36
N THR A 60 -3.85 -0.10 6.08
CA THR A 60 -4.26 -1.46 5.67
C THR A 60 -4.91 -1.44 4.29
N LEU A 61 -4.43 -2.29 3.39
CA LEU A 61 -5.08 -2.61 2.13
C LEU A 61 -6.07 -3.76 2.34
N VAL A 62 -7.31 -3.59 1.91
CA VAL A 62 -8.36 -4.62 1.97
C VAL A 62 -8.71 -5.07 0.57
N PHE A 63 -8.39 -6.31 0.25
CA PHE A 63 -8.70 -6.95 -1.02
C PHE A 63 -9.97 -7.77 -0.87
N ASN A 64 -11.07 -7.32 -1.47
CA ASN A 64 -12.36 -8.00 -1.43
C ASN A 64 -12.50 -8.96 -2.61
N PHE A 65 -12.56 -10.27 -2.33
CA PHE A 65 -12.79 -11.32 -3.32
C PHE A 65 -13.40 -12.57 -2.66
N GLU A 66 -14.08 -13.40 -3.45
CA GLU A 66 -14.56 -14.70 -3.00
C GLU A 66 -13.40 -15.70 -2.87
N LYS A 67 -13.45 -16.53 -1.82
CA LYS A 67 -12.50 -17.63 -1.62
C LYS A 67 -12.40 -18.49 -2.88
N ASP A 68 -11.17 -18.89 -3.22
CA ASP A 68 -10.83 -19.75 -4.36
C ASP A 68 -11.23 -19.18 -5.74
N ARG A 69 -11.55 -17.87 -5.83
CA ARG A 69 -11.76 -17.15 -7.10
C ARG A 69 -10.60 -16.23 -7.45
N HIS A 70 -9.99 -15.64 -6.44
CA HIS A 70 -8.79 -14.82 -6.54
C HIS A 70 -7.88 -15.14 -5.35
N ASP A 71 -6.67 -14.62 -5.42
CA ASP A 71 -5.70 -14.59 -4.33
C ASP A 71 -4.98 -13.25 -4.32
N VAL A 72 -4.22 -13.01 -3.26
CA VAL A 72 -3.31 -11.87 -3.16
C VAL A 72 -1.92 -12.39 -2.87
N VAL A 73 -0.98 -12.08 -3.76
CA VAL A 73 0.43 -12.44 -3.60
C VAL A 73 1.27 -11.17 -3.76
N GLN A 74 2.05 -10.83 -2.73
CA GLN A 74 3.05 -9.78 -2.84
C GLN A 74 4.26 -10.31 -3.63
N VAL A 75 4.74 -9.52 -4.58
CA VAL A 75 5.85 -9.90 -5.45
C VAL A 75 6.83 -8.74 -5.67
N PRO A 76 8.09 -9.02 -6.08
CA PRO A 76 9.00 -7.99 -6.55
C PRO A 76 8.51 -7.34 -7.85
N LYS A 77 9.00 -6.13 -8.15
CA LYS A 77 8.64 -5.38 -9.36
C LYS A 77 8.78 -6.21 -10.65
N ALA A 78 9.90 -6.93 -10.82
CA ALA A 78 10.14 -7.74 -12.01
C ALA A 78 9.09 -8.84 -12.21
N SER A 79 8.63 -9.45 -11.11
CA SER A 79 7.60 -10.49 -11.11
C SER A 79 6.20 -9.91 -11.35
N PHE A 80 5.93 -8.70 -10.83
CA PHE A 80 4.72 -7.93 -11.15
C PHE A 80 4.66 -7.58 -12.64
N ASP A 81 5.72 -6.98 -13.19
CA ASP A 81 5.80 -6.60 -14.61
C ASP A 81 5.67 -7.82 -15.54
N GLY A 82 6.18 -8.97 -15.10
CA GLY A 82 6.09 -10.24 -15.81
C GLY A 82 4.86 -11.10 -15.49
N CYS A 83 3.93 -10.62 -14.66
CA CYS A 83 2.77 -11.37 -14.15
C CYS A 83 3.07 -12.81 -13.74
N ASN A 84 4.02 -12.98 -12.83
CA ASN A 84 4.40 -14.28 -12.28
C ASN A 84 4.67 -14.20 -10.78
N SER A 85 4.63 -15.35 -10.11
CA SER A 85 4.83 -15.46 -8.66
C SER A 85 6.26 -15.87 -8.28
N GLN A 86 7.23 -15.74 -9.19
CA GLN A 86 8.62 -16.02 -8.84
C GLN A 86 9.09 -15.05 -7.76
N ASN A 87 9.83 -15.56 -6.78
CA ASN A 87 10.33 -14.79 -5.63
C ASN A 87 9.20 -14.09 -4.85
N ALA A 88 8.03 -14.73 -4.73
CA ALA A 88 6.93 -14.23 -3.91
C ALA A 88 7.40 -13.85 -2.50
N ILE A 89 6.87 -12.74 -2.01
CA ILE A 89 7.17 -12.19 -0.69
C ILE A 89 6.05 -12.67 0.24
N GLY A 90 6.36 -13.70 1.03
CA GLY A 90 5.39 -14.35 1.91
C GLY A 90 4.48 -15.37 1.19
N SER A 91 3.44 -15.79 1.88
CA SER A 91 2.48 -16.79 1.38
C SER A 91 1.29 -16.13 0.67
N ALA A 92 0.75 -16.80 -0.35
CA ALA A 92 -0.48 -16.38 -1.00
C ALA A 92 -1.67 -16.37 -0.04
N ILE A 93 -2.49 -15.32 -0.10
CA ILE A 93 -3.74 -15.21 0.66
C ILE A 93 -4.88 -15.67 -0.23
N MET A 94 -5.44 -16.84 0.07
CA MET A 94 -6.41 -17.55 -0.78
C MET A 94 -7.88 -17.28 -0.44
N SER A 95 -8.14 -16.50 0.61
CA SER A 95 -9.48 -16.21 1.11
C SER A 95 -9.63 -14.71 1.32
N GLY A 96 -10.70 -14.14 0.77
CA GLY A 96 -11.08 -12.75 1.02
C GLY A 96 -12.10 -12.59 2.16
N PRO A 97 -12.29 -11.37 2.69
CA PRO A 97 -11.46 -10.20 2.42
C PRO A 97 -10.06 -10.37 3.01
N ALA A 98 -9.03 -10.11 2.20
CA ALA A 98 -7.64 -10.21 2.63
C ALA A 98 -7.14 -8.83 3.10
N ASN A 99 -6.57 -8.78 4.30
CA ASN A 99 -6.05 -7.55 4.88
C ASN A 99 -4.52 -7.57 4.86
N VAL A 100 -3.91 -6.54 4.28
CA VAL A 100 -2.46 -6.38 4.22
C VAL A 100 -2.06 -5.04 4.82
N THR A 101 -1.30 -5.08 5.92
CA THR A 101 -0.81 -3.86 6.58
C THR A 101 0.49 -3.38 5.94
N LEU A 102 0.60 -2.07 5.73
CA LEU A 102 1.77 -1.39 5.20
C LEU A 102 2.80 -1.15 6.31
N ASP A 103 3.57 -2.16 6.69
CA ASP A 103 4.56 -2.11 7.78
C ASP A 103 5.83 -1.27 7.53
N SER A 104 6.04 -0.80 6.30
CA SER A 104 7.30 -0.17 5.85
C SER A 104 7.06 0.65 4.59
N ALA A 105 7.85 1.72 4.43
CA ALA A 105 7.80 2.59 3.27
C ALA A 105 8.43 1.93 2.03
N GLY A 106 7.97 2.33 0.85
CA GLY A 106 8.46 1.87 -0.45
C GLY A 106 7.38 1.22 -1.29
N ASP A 107 7.73 0.91 -2.54
CA ASP A 107 6.82 0.31 -3.50
C ASP A 107 6.46 -1.12 -3.11
N ARG A 108 5.18 -1.46 -3.28
CA ARG A 108 4.67 -2.82 -3.09
C ARG A 108 3.82 -3.22 -4.28
N TYR A 109 4.02 -4.45 -4.72
CA TYR A 109 3.34 -4.98 -5.88
C TYR A 109 2.59 -6.23 -5.48
N TYR A 110 1.31 -6.29 -5.84
CA TYR A 110 0.43 -7.40 -5.52
C TYR A 110 -0.20 -7.91 -6.81
N ILE A 111 -0.30 -9.23 -6.96
CA ILE A 111 -0.90 -9.87 -8.12
C ILE A 111 -1.91 -10.94 -7.68
N CYS A 112 -2.82 -11.27 -8.59
CA CYS A 112 -3.58 -12.51 -8.55
C CYS A 112 -2.90 -13.55 -9.45
N THR A 113 -2.64 -14.74 -8.93
CA THR A 113 -1.92 -15.82 -9.62
C THR A 113 -2.86 -16.82 -10.31
N PHE A 114 -4.17 -16.64 -10.17
CA PHE A 114 -5.16 -17.50 -10.82
C PHE A 114 -5.15 -17.30 -12.34
N GLY A 115 -4.82 -18.37 -13.07
CA GLY A 115 -4.93 -18.42 -14.53
C GLY A 115 -4.23 -17.24 -15.23
N ARG A 116 -5.04 -16.40 -15.88
CA ARG A 116 -4.56 -15.19 -16.60
C ARG A 116 -5.00 -13.87 -15.94
N HIS A 117 -5.34 -13.89 -14.64
CA HIS A 117 -5.96 -12.74 -13.98
C HIS A 117 -5.03 -11.51 -14.02
N CYS A 118 -3.78 -11.64 -13.59
CA CYS A 118 -2.79 -10.55 -13.65
C CYS A 118 -2.58 -10.00 -15.07
N GLN A 119 -2.53 -10.87 -16.09
CA GLN A 119 -2.31 -10.43 -17.47
C GLN A 119 -3.51 -9.64 -18.02
N ASN A 120 -4.69 -9.80 -17.41
CA ASN A 120 -5.91 -9.11 -17.80
C ASN A 120 -6.15 -7.83 -16.99
N GLY A 121 -5.24 -7.47 -16.07
CA GLY A 121 -5.26 -6.22 -15.32
C GLY A 121 -5.11 -6.42 -13.83
#